data_AF-A0A7Y7PAP9-F1
#
_entry.id   AF-A0A7Y7PAP9-F1
#
_cell.length_a   1.000
_cell.length_b   1.000
_cell.length_c   1.000
_cell.angle_alpha   90.00
_cell.angle_beta   90.00
_cell.angle_gamma   90.00
#
_symmetry.space_group_name_H-M   'P 1'
#
loop_
_entity.id
_entity.type
_entity.pdbx_description
1 polymer ?
#
loop_
_entity_poly.entity_id
_entity_poly.type
_entity_poly.pdbx_seq_one_letter_code
_entity_poly.pdbx_strand_id
1 'polypeptide(L)'
;MKKIGLFWKIILLLLTTTSCIILFLLGARIYERKYGSYRTNAYISENCREIEYYNGNVKLLNVFTGKVTTPRMDWISEPGIWDTTTVFSMKGRRGYLNKFSGEITIPAQYSRAWKFSEGLGAVVINSRLGFINGKGQTVIPFKFYYFNDEDKRADFVFRNGYCSAIDSNGKFGLINKNGAWVIPPRYDYINTPNHGYRTIKLGDQYGMLDSTLNWNFLINYDFIAIREDGFSLSKEGSQQLIAWDKKTVIQAFSYDQTNLLEYDSGNVDEDGNAIYVKSDFIAYRVHTHWGILDKNGKVLVKAIYDQVLALSNTLFSCQIGDNWITVNSKGSIIH
;
A
#
# COMPACT_ATOMS: atom_id res chain seq x y z
N MET A 1 -9.40 23.36 -74.05
CA MET A 1 -10.50 23.71 -73.11
C MET A 1 -10.87 22.64 -72.07
N LYS A 2 -10.79 21.32 -72.35
CA LYS A 2 -11.17 20.26 -71.37
C LYS A 2 -10.31 20.18 -70.10
N LYS A 3 -9.01 20.50 -70.14
CA LYS A 3 -8.11 20.43 -68.97
C LYS A 3 -8.39 21.49 -67.89
N ILE A 4 -8.88 22.68 -68.29
CA ILE A 4 -9.21 23.77 -67.35
C ILE A 4 -10.45 23.40 -66.52
N GLY A 5 -11.48 22.82 -67.15
CA GLY A 5 -12.68 22.37 -66.43
C GLY A 5 -12.42 21.24 -65.43
N LEU A 6 -11.47 20.35 -65.72
CA LEU A 6 -11.07 19.29 -64.78
C LEU A 6 -10.29 19.86 -63.58
N PHE A 7 -9.42 20.84 -63.82
CA PHE A 7 -8.64 21.52 -62.78
C PHE A 7 -9.55 22.25 -61.77
N TRP A 8 -10.54 23.01 -62.25
CA TRP A 8 -11.50 23.69 -61.37
C TRP A 8 -12.43 22.71 -60.63
N LYS A 9 -12.78 21.57 -61.22
CA LYS A 9 -13.52 20.50 -60.52
C LYS A 9 -12.71 19.85 -59.40
N ILE A 10 -11.40 19.63 -59.62
CA ILE A 10 -10.50 19.09 -58.60
C ILE A 10 -10.33 20.10 -57.45
N ILE A 11 -10.15 21.40 -57.76
CA ILE A 11 -10.06 22.45 -56.74
C ILE A 11 -11.35 22.54 -55.93
N LEU A 12 -12.51 22.51 -56.58
CA LEU A 12 -13.82 22.57 -55.91
C LEU A 12 -14.02 21.35 -54.99
N LEU A 13 -13.62 20.15 -55.44
CA LEU A 13 -13.68 18.93 -54.64
C LEU A 13 -12.71 18.98 -53.44
N LEU A 14 -11.51 19.53 -53.64
CA LEU A 14 -10.54 19.72 -52.55
C LEU A 14 -11.05 20.71 -51.50
N LEU A 15 -11.70 21.81 -51.92
CA LEU A 15 -12.27 22.81 -51.02
C LEU A 15 -13.48 22.28 -50.24
N THR A 16 -14.34 21.47 -50.87
CA THR A 16 -15.50 20.88 -50.17
C THR A 16 -15.07 19.80 -49.18
N THR A 17 -14.10 18.96 -49.56
CA THR A 17 -13.56 17.94 -48.65
C THR A 17 -12.81 18.55 -47.46
N THR A 18 -12.00 19.60 -47.66
CA THR A 18 -11.36 20.32 -46.52
C THR A 18 -12.40 20.98 -45.61
N SER A 19 -13.45 21.60 -46.16
CA SER A 19 -14.54 22.18 -45.36
C SER A 19 -15.27 21.14 -44.52
N CYS A 20 -15.58 19.97 -45.08
CA CYS A 20 -16.18 18.84 -44.35
C CYS A 20 -15.28 18.32 -43.22
N ILE A 21 -13.96 18.21 -43.46
CA ILE A 21 -12.99 17.78 -42.43
C ILE A 21 -12.92 18.80 -41.30
N ILE A 22 -12.86 20.10 -41.62
CA ILE A 22 -12.82 21.17 -40.62
C ILE A 22 -14.09 21.18 -39.76
N LEU A 23 -15.27 21.05 -40.38
CA LEU A 23 -16.55 20.96 -39.67
C LEU A 23 -16.65 19.71 -38.79
N PHE A 24 -16.16 18.56 -39.27
CA PHE A 24 -16.09 17.33 -38.49
C PHE A 24 -15.15 17.49 -37.28
N LEU A 25 -13.96 18.06 -37.46
CA LEU A 25 -13.00 18.31 -36.37
C LEU A 25 -13.51 19.35 -35.37
N LEU A 26 -14.22 20.39 -35.83
CA LEU A 26 -14.90 21.36 -34.96
C LEU A 26 -16.05 20.69 -34.20
N GLY A 27 -16.86 19.88 -34.87
CA GLY A 27 -17.94 19.10 -34.26
C GLY A 27 -17.41 18.13 -33.22
N ALA A 28 -16.33 17.41 -33.53
CA ALA A 28 -15.62 16.54 -32.59
C ALA A 28 -15.03 17.33 -31.41
N ARG A 29 -14.38 18.47 -31.64
CA ARG A 29 -13.89 19.35 -30.55
C ARG A 29 -15.01 19.93 -29.69
N ILE A 30 -16.14 20.31 -30.28
CA ILE A 30 -17.31 20.80 -29.55
C ILE A 30 -17.93 19.65 -28.74
N TYR A 31 -18.02 18.46 -29.33
CA TYR A 31 -18.49 17.25 -28.66
C TYR A 31 -17.56 16.86 -27.51
N GLU A 32 -16.24 16.83 -27.71
CA GLU A 32 -15.24 16.59 -26.66
C GLU A 32 -15.26 17.69 -25.59
N ARG A 33 -15.40 18.96 -25.96
CA ARG A 33 -15.55 20.05 -24.97
C ARG A 33 -16.82 19.89 -24.14
N LYS A 34 -17.93 19.49 -24.78
CA LYS A 34 -19.25 19.42 -24.14
C LYS A 34 -19.45 18.13 -23.32
N TYR A 35 -18.98 17.00 -23.83
CA TYR A 35 -19.24 15.67 -23.28
C TYR A 35 -17.99 14.99 -22.72
N GLY A 36 -16.79 15.37 -23.19
CA GLY A 36 -15.53 14.72 -22.87
C GLY A 36 -15.35 13.39 -23.60
N SER A 37 -14.13 13.09 -24.04
CA SER A 37 -13.75 11.74 -24.43
C SER A 37 -13.50 10.92 -23.15
N TYR A 38 -14.15 9.76 -23.02
CA TYR A 38 -14.07 8.91 -21.82
C TYR A 38 -13.17 7.70 -22.07
N ARG A 39 -12.45 7.30 -21.02
CA ARG A 39 -11.44 6.22 -21.03
C ARG A 39 -12.03 4.89 -20.60
N THR A 40 -12.86 4.91 -19.55
CA THR A 40 -13.47 3.72 -18.95
C THR A 40 -14.92 4.01 -18.55
N ASN A 41 -15.73 2.95 -18.45
CA ASN A 41 -17.11 3.00 -17.99
C ASN A 41 -17.34 1.80 -17.06
N ALA A 42 -16.99 1.96 -15.78
CA ALA A 42 -17.02 0.88 -14.79
C ALA A 42 -18.24 1.04 -13.87
N TYR A 43 -18.80 -0.07 -13.40
CA TYR A 43 -19.86 -0.05 -12.40
C TYR A 43 -19.26 0.18 -11.02
N ILE A 44 -19.75 1.20 -10.32
CA ILE A 44 -19.41 1.46 -8.91
C ILE A 44 -20.45 0.83 -7.97
N SER A 45 -21.66 0.59 -8.49
CA SER A 45 -22.74 -0.17 -7.86
C SER A 45 -23.69 -0.66 -8.94
N GLU A 46 -24.72 -1.43 -8.57
CA GLU A 46 -25.76 -1.85 -9.53
C GLU A 46 -26.53 -0.67 -10.16
N ASN A 47 -26.49 0.50 -9.51
CA ASN A 47 -27.30 1.68 -9.87
C ASN A 47 -26.47 2.82 -10.48
N CYS A 48 -25.16 2.80 -10.30
CA CYS A 48 -24.27 3.89 -10.72
C CYS A 48 -23.07 3.38 -11.51
N ARG A 49 -22.75 4.12 -12.56
CA ARG A 49 -21.54 3.96 -13.37
C ARG A 49 -20.60 5.15 -13.19
N GLU A 50 -19.33 4.83 -13.14
CA GLU A 50 -18.22 5.77 -13.16
C GLU A 50 -17.82 6.06 -14.62
N ILE A 51 -17.83 7.34 -14.98
CA ILE A 51 -17.34 7.85 -16.26
C ILE A 51 -15.99 8.52 -16.00
N GLU A 52 -14.91 7.85 -16.36
CA GLU A 52 -13.55 8.37 -16.26
C GLU A 52 -13.17 9.08 -17.57
N TYR A 53 -12.67 10.30 -17.46
CA TYR A 53 -12.17 11.11 -18.58
C TYR A 53 -10.66 10.89 -18.78
N TYR A 54 -10.14 11.16 -19.98
CA TYR A 54 -8.70 11.01 -20.27
C TYR A 54 -7.78 11.86 -19.38
N ASN A 55 -8.29 12.93 -18.78
CA ASN A 55 -7.56 13.75 -17.82
C ASN A 55 -7.61 13.19 -16.38
N GLY A 56 -8.15 11.98 -16.19
CA GLY A 56 -8.31 11.31 -14.90
C GLY A 56 -9.50 11.77 -14.06
N ASN A 57 -10.24 12.80 -14.49
CA ASN A 57 -11.42 13.23 -13.76
C ASN A 57 -12.58 12.25 -13.94
N VAL A 58 -13.53 12.32 -13.02
CA VAL A 58 -14.64 11.38 -12.94
C VAL A 58 -15.99 12.05 -12.74
N LYS A 59 -17.03 11.36 -13.21
CA LYS A 59 -18.44 11.64 -12.89
C LYS A 59 -19.19 10.34 -12.62
N LEU A 60 -20.26 10.44 -11.85
CA LEU A 60 -21.22 9.35 -11.70
C LEU A 60 -22.46 9.57 -12.55
N LEU A 61 -22.92 8.47 -13.16
CA LEU A 61 -24.12 8.35 -13.95
C LEU A 61 -25.04 7.34 -13.27
N ASN A 62 -26.27 7.73 -12.96
CA ASN A 62 -27.30 6.79 -12.55
C ASN A 62 -27.80 6.02 -13.78
N VAL A 63 -27.70 4.70 -13.75
CA VAL A 63 -27.92 3.85 -14.94
C VAL A 63 -29.38 3.75 -15.35
N PHE A 64 -30.32 3.89 -14.41
CA PHE A 64 -31.75 3.81 -14.71
C PHE A 64 -32.30 5.11 -15.27
N THR A 65 -31.83 6.24 -14.73
CA THR A 65 -32.30 7.57 -15.16
C THR A 65 -31.50 8.12 -16.33
N GLY A 66 -30.31 7.58 -16.59
CA GLY A 66 -29.36 8.12 -17.57
C GLY A 66 -28.82 9.51 -17.19
N LYS A 67 -29.04 9.97 -15.95
CA LYS A 67 -28.62 11.30 -15.49
C LYS A 67 -27.28 11.23 -14.78
N VAL A 68 -26.42 12.19 -15.10
CA VAL A 68 -25.20 12.47 -14.34
C VAL A 68 -25.62 13.04 -12.98
N THR A 69 -25.16 12.43 -11.88
CA THR A 69 -25.56 12.81 -10.52
C THR A 69 -24.51 13.66 -9.80
N THR A 70 -23.28 13.72 -10.32
CA THR A 70 -22.18 14.45 -9.68
C THR A 70 -21.55 15.52 -10.59
N PRO A 71 -20.96 16.59 -10.00
CA PRO A 71 -19.99 17.41 -10.72
C PRO A 71 -18.75 16.60 -11.13
N ARG A 72 -17.83 17.23 -11.90
CA ARG A 72 -16.50 16.64 -12.17
C ARG A 72 -15.72 16.53 -10.86
N MET A 73 -15.27 15.32 -10.56
CA MET A 73 -14.45 14.97 -9.41
C MET A 73 -13.03 14.67 -9.87
N ASP A 74 -12.05 14.87 -8.98
CA ASP A 74 -10.65 14.55 -9.26
C ASP A 74 -10.45 13.03 -9.33
N TRP A 75 -11.07 12.30 -8.39
CA TRP A 75 -11.10 10.84 -8.31
C TRP A 75 -12.21 10.39 -7.35
N ILE A 76 -12.57 9.12 -7.42
CA ILE A 76 -13.46 8.42 -6.49
C ILE A 76 -12.76 7.16 -6.00
N SER A 77 -12.87 6.82 -4.71
CA SER A 77 -12.30 5.58 -4.20
C SER A 77 -13.17 4.40 -4.62
N GLU A 78 -12.53 3.27 -4.88
CA GLU A 78 -13.23 2.00 -5.06
C GLU A 78 -14.07 1.69 -3.81
N PRO A 79 -15.39 1.51 -3.93
CA PRO A 79 -16.22 1.21 -2.78
C PRO A 79 -16.02 -0.24 -2.35
N GLY A 80 -16.01 -0.47 -1.03
CA GLY A 80 -16.17 -1.82 -0.52
C GLY A 80 -17.51 -2.41 -0.96
N ILE A 81 -17.54 -3.72 -1.23
CA ILE A 81 -18.73 -4.46 -1.68
C ILE A 81 -19.95 -4.13 -0.80
N TRP A 82 -19.74 -4.15 0.52
CA TRP A 82 -20.77 -3.92 1.54
C TRP A 82 -20.95 -2.47 1.96
N ASP A 83 -20.08 -1.57 1.50
CA ASP A 83 -20.11 -0.16 1.90
C ASP A 83 -21.11 0.61 1.03
N THR A 84 -22.04 1.35 1.65
CA THR A 84 -22.99 2.22 0.92
C THR A 84 -22.34 3.55 0.51
N THR A 85 -21.29 3.95 1.21
CA THR A 85 -20.65 5.26 1.06
C THR A 85 -19.22 5.10 0.56
N THR A 86 -18.80 5.96 -0.35
CA THR A 86 -17.41 6.01 -0.83
C THR A 86 -16.84 7.42 -0.73
N VAL A 87 -15.51 7.51 -0.68
CA VAL A 87 -14.77 8.77 -0.63
C VAL A 87 -14.59 9.29 -2.04
N PHE A 88 -14.76 10.60 -2.24
CA PHE A 88 -14.39 11.25 -3.48
C PHE A 88 -13.49 12.46 -3.21
N SER A 89 -12.74 12.90 -4.22
CA SER A 89 -12.01 14.16 -4.20
C SER A 89 -12.57 15.14 -5.21
N MET A 90 -12.64 16.41 -4.82
CA MET A 90 -12.98 17.52 -5.69
C MET A 90 -12.20 18.75 -5.25
N LYS A 91 -11.46 19.37 -6.18
CA LYS A 91 -10.62 20.54 -5.91
C LYS A 91 -9.60 20.28 -4.78
N GLY A 92 -9.04 19.08 -4.74
CA GLY A 92 -8.04 18.67 -3.73
C GLY A 92 -8.59 18.45 -2.32
N ARG A 93 -9.92 18.49 -2.15
CA ARG A 93 -10.61 18.21 -0.87
C ARG A 93 -11.44 16.94 -1.01
N ARG A 94 -11.58 16.21 0.08
CA ARG A 94 -12.33 14.95 0.13
C ARG A 94 -13.67 15.11 0.80
N GLY A 95 -14.64 14.35 0.31
CA GLY A 95 -15.99 14.23 0.83
C GLY A 95 -16.49 12.79 0.68
N TYR A 96 -17.79 12.60 0.90
CA TYR A 96 -18.44 11.32 0.80
C TYR A 96 -19.69 11.38 -0.07
N LEU A 97 -19.94 10.30 -0.79
CA LEU A 97 -21.15 10.12 -1.60
C LEU A 97 -21.74 8.73 -1.40
N ASN A 98 -23.03 8.60 -1.65
CA ASN A 98 -23.72 7.31 -1.67
C ASN A 98 -23.46 6.64 -3.04
N LYS A 99 -22.89 5.44 -3.04
CA LYS A 99 -22.50 4.76 -4.29
C LYS A 99 -23.69 4.25 -5.11
N PHE A 100 -24.87 4.11 -4.51
CA PHE A 100 -26.08 3.62 -5.18
C PHE A 100 -26.91 4.76 -5.75
N SER A 101 -27.10 5.85 -5.00
CA SER A 101 -27.81 7.02 -5.53
C SER A 101 -26.92 7.93 -6.38
N GLY A 102 -25.60 7.89 -6.16
CA GLY A 102 -24.65 8.78 -6.79
C GLY A 102 -24.70 10.21 -6.21
N GLU A 103 -25.33 10.38 -5.06
CA GLU A 103 -25.50 11.68 -4.40
C GLU A 103 -24.38 11.96 -3.40
N ILE A 104 -23.89 13.19 -3.39
CA ILE A 104 -22.93 13.67 -2.39
C ILE A 104 -23.66 13.78 -1.04
N THR A 105 -23.27 12.95 -0.08
CA THR A 105 -23.84 12.93 1.27
C THR A 105 -23.08 13.87 2.21
N ILE A 106 -21.76 14.01 2.01
CA ILE A 106 -20.91 14.94 2.77
C ILE A 106 -20.04 15.71 1.76
N PRO A 107 -20.16 17.05 1.68
CA PRO A 107 -19.38 17.86 0.75
C PRO A 107 -17.87 17.68 0.89
N ALA A 108 -17.14 17.93 -0.20
CA ALA A 108 -15.69 17.92 -0.20
C ALA A 108 -15.13 19.10 0.61
N GLN A 109 -14.65 18.83 1.82
CA GLN A 109 -14.14 19.86 2.73
C GLN A 109 -12.90 19.43 3.53
N TYR A 110 -12.57 18.13 3.53
CA TYR A 110 -11.48 17.57 4.32
C TYR A 110 -10.20 17.44 3.49
N SER A 111 -9.02 17.60 4.10
CA SER A 111 -7.76 17.34 3.38
C SER A 111 -7.50 15.84 3.20
N ARG A 112 -7.98 15.03 4.14
CA ARG A 112 -7.99 13.57 4.10
C ARG A 112 -9.32 13.05 4.63
N ALA A 113 -9.71 11.87 4.15
CA ALA A 113 -10.91 11.16 4.52
C ALA A 113 -10.64 9.66 4.27
N TRP A 114 -11.05 8.82 5.21
CA TRP A 114 -11.00 7.37 5.12
C TRP A 114 -12.42 6.80 5.02
N LYS A 115 -12.52 5.53 4.61
CA LYS A 115 -13.78 4.80 4.58
C LYS A 115 -14.42 4.76 5.96
N PHE A 116 -15.76 4.73 5.98
CA PHE A 116 -16.49 4.52 7.22
C PHE A 116 -16.23 3.10 7.74
N SER A 117 -16.15 2.97 9.05
CA SER A 117 -16.20 1.69 9.71
C SER A 117 -16.82 1.81 11.09
N GLU A 118 -17.65 0.82 11.44
CA GLU A 118 -18.39 0.78 12.70
C GLU A 118 -19.15 2.09 13.01
N GLY A 119 -19.65 2.75 11.96
CA GLY A 119 -20.41 4.00 12.03
C GLY A 119 -19.58 5.29 12.03
N LEU A 120 -18.24 5.22 12.00
CA LEU A 120 -17.35 6.37 12.05
C LEU A 120 -16.42 6.46 10.84
N GLY A 121 -16.21 7.67 10.33
CA GLY A 121 -15.25 7.97 9.27
C GLY A 121 -14.17 8.92 9.78
N ALA A 122 -12.90 8.53 9.64
CA ALA A 122 -11.79 9.43 9.95
C ALA A 122 -11.65 10.52 8.89
N VAL A 123 -11.43 11.75 9.34
CA VAL A 123 -11.25 12.93 8.48
C VAL A 123 -10.20 13.86 9.06
N VAL A 124 -9.55 14.65 8.19
CA VAL A 124 -8.53 15.62 8.61
C VAL A 124 -8.93 17.04 8.21
N ILE A 125 -8.82 17.94 9.19
CA ILE A 125 -8.91 19.41 9.04
C ILE A 125 -7.68 20.01 9.69
N ASN A 126 -6.97 20.91 8.99
CA ASN A 126 -5.82 21.65 9.53
C ASN A 126 -4.77 20.73 10.22
N SER A 127 -4.45 19.61 9.56
CA SER A 127 -3.52 18.58 10.07
C SER A 127 -3.92 17.92 11.40
N ARG A 128 -5.18 18.05 11.79
CA ARG A 128 -5.78 17.36 12.93
C ARG A 128 -6.77 16.31 12.46
N LEU A 129 -6.63 15.12 13.03
CA LEU A 129 -7.50 13.98 12.81
C LEU A 129 -8.69 14.04 13.79
N GLY A 130 -9.88 13.84 13.25
CA GLY A 130 -11.13 13.66 13.98
C GLY A 130 -12.01 12.60 13.30
N PHE A 131 -13.16 12.30 13.89
CA PHE A 131 -14.08 11.30 13.33
C PHE A 131 -15.50 11.85 13.26
N ILE A 132 -16.16 11.55 12.15
CA ILE A 132 -17.53 11.96 11.85
C ILE A 132 -18.45 10.75 11.72
N ASN A 133 -19.75 10.97 11.92
CA ASN A 133 -20.78 9.97 11.60
C ASN A 133 -21.24 10.08 10.13
N GLY A 134 -22.13 9.18 9.70
CA GLY A 134 -22.65 9.17 8.32
C GLY A 134 -23.45 10.42 7.90
N LYS A 135 -23.82 11.29 8.86
CA LYS A 135 -24.46 12.59 8.60
C LYS A 135 -23.43 13.74 8.51
N GLY A 136 -22.13 13.44 8.61
CA GLY A 136 -21.06 14.44 8.61
C GLY A 136 -20.86 15.15 9.95
N GLN A 137 -21.57 14.74 11.02
CA GLN A 137 -21.43 15.37 12.33
C GLN A 137 -20.18 14.83 13.03
N THR A 138 -19.43 15.72 13.68
CA THR A 138 -18.23 15.33 14.45
C THR A 138 -18.65 14.54 15.68
N VAL A 139 -18.13 13.31 15.81
CA VAL A 139 -18.31 12.43 16.99
C VAL A 139 -17.07 12.46 17.86
N ILE A 140 -15.89 12.40 17.24
CA ILE A 140 -14.60 12.54 17.94
C ILE A 140 -13.95 13.83 17.45
N PRO A 141 -13.69 14.81 18.33
CA PRO A 141 -13.10 16.09 17.96
C PRO A 141 -11.76 15.97 17.23
N PHE A 142 -11.45 16.97 16.39
CA PHE A 142 -10.19 17.11 15.66
C PHE A 142 -9.00 17.43 16.58
N LYS A 143 -8.59 16.47 17.41
CA LYS A 143 -7.56 16.66 18.44
C LYS A 143 -6.29 15.84 18.21
N PHE A 144 -6.38 14.73 17.48
CA PHE A 144 -5.22 13.88 17.20
C PHE A 144 -4.38 14.43 16.06
N TYR A 145 -3.11 14.09 16.03
CA TYR A 145 -2.21 14.60 15.00
C TYR A 145 -2.26 13.72 13.75
N TYR A 146 -2.20 14.37 12.59
CA TYR A 146 -2.01 13.70 11.31
C TYR A 146 -0.65 14.11 10.73
N PHE A 147 0.21 13.12 10.50
CA PHE A 147 1.50 13.30 9.84
C PHE A 147 1.38 12.79 8.41
N ASN A 148 1.76 13.63 7.43
CA ASN A 148 1.86 13.24 6.02
C ASN A 148 3.28 12.74 5.74
N ASP A 149 3.69 11.74 6.52
CA ASP A 149 5.00 11.09 6.51
C ASP A 149 4.78 9.60 6.18
N GLU A 150 5.63 9.02 5.33
CA GLU A 150 5.49 7.64 4.88
C GLU A 150 5.61 6.66 6.05
N ASP A 151 6.50 6.94 7.01
CA ASP A 151 6.74 6.12 8.20
C ASP A 151 5.57 6.15 9.20
N LYS A 152 4.68 7.14 9.08
CA LYS A 152 3.51 7.33 9.97
C LYS A 152 2.19 7.08 9.26
N ARG A 153 2.22 6.45 8.09
CA ARG A 153 1.03 6.20 7.26
C ARG A 153 0.15 5.10 7.87
N ALA A 154 -0.83 5.49 8.67
CA ALA A 154 -1.80 4.59 9.25
C ALA A 154 -3.16 4.58 8.51
N ASP A 155 -3.85 3.43 8.58
CA ASP A 155 -5.26 3.33 8.21
C ASP A 155 -6.13 3.67 9.43
N PHE A 156 -6.71 4.87 9.45
CA PHE A 156 -7.51 5.38 10.57
C PHE A 156 -8.94 4.86 10.48
N VAL A 157 -9.12 3.57 10.80
CA VAL A 157 -10.42 2.91 10.80
C VAL A 157 -10.66 2.21 12.13
N PHE A 158 -11.90 2.30 12.62
CA PHE A 158 -12.33 1.52 13.77
C PHE A 158 -12.45 0.04 13.39
N ARG A 159 -11.91 -0.82 14.26
CA ARG A 159 -12.02 -2.28 14.20
C ARG A 159 -12.06 -2.86 15.61
N ASN A 160 -13.10 -3.65 15.88
CA ASN A 160 -13.42 -4.18 17.20
C ASN A 160 -13.53 -3.07 18.26
N GLY A 161 -14.10 -1.91 17.89
CA GLY A 161 -14.28 -0.78 18.81
C GLY A 161 -13.05 0.14 19.00
N TYR A 162 -11.90 -0.17 18.38
CA TYR A 162 -10.67 0.60 18.55
C TYR A 162 -10.09 1.12 17.23
N CYS A 163 -9.45 2.28 17.28
CA CYS A 163 -8.69 2.88 16.18
C CYS A 163 -7.31 3.32 16.68
N SER A 164 -6.28 3.21 15.84
CA SER A 164 -4.98 3.82 16.12
C SER A 164 -5.11 5.35 16.03
N ALA A 165 -4.40 6.08 16.89
CA ALA A 165 -4.30 7.54 16.84
C ALA A 165 -2.89 7.98 17.28
N ILE A 166 -2.51 9.20 16.89
CA ILE A 166 -1.15 9.71 17.09
C ILE A 166 -1.20 10.98 17.94
N ASP A 167 -0.27 11.08 18.89
CA ASP A 167 -0.07 12.26 19.73
C ASP A 167 0.82 13.32 19.06
N SER A 168 1.12 14.40 19.79
CA SER A 168 1.98 15.48 19.31
C SER A 168 3.43 15.06 19.06
N ASN A 169 3.89 13.98 19.70
CA ASN A 169 5.25 13.45 19.58
C ASN A 169 5.38 12.43 18.44
N GLY A 170 4.28 12.13 17.73
CA GLY A 170 4.28 11.13 16.67
C GLY A 170 4.19 9.70 17.18
N LYS A 171 3.83 9.48 18.45
CA LYS A 171 3.67 8.13 19.04
C LYS A 171 2.24 7.64 18.89
N PHE A 172 2.13 6.36 18.58
CA PHE A 172 0.87 5.66 18.39
C PHE A 172 0.31 5.13 19.71
N GLY A 173 -1.01 5.26 19.86
CA GLY A 173 -1.84 4.61 20.87
C GLY A 173 -3.17 4.16 20.26
N LEU A 174 -4.04 3.57 21.08
CA LEU A 174 -5.39 3.16 20.67
C LEU A 174 -6.45 4.00 21.37
N ILE A 175 -7.46 4.43 20.61
CA ILE A 175 -8.63 5.14 21.11
C ILE A 175 -9.90 4.30 20.96
N ASN A 176 -10.85 4.49 21.87
CA ASN A 176 -12.22 3.98 21.71
C ASN A 176 -13.08 4.93 20.86
N LYS A 177 -14.34 4.55 20.63
CA LYS A 177 -15.32 5.34 19.86
C LYS A 177 -15.72 6.69 20.48
N ASN A 178 -15.36 6.93 21.75
CA ASN A 178 -15.51 8.23 22.40
C ASN A 178 -14.25 9.10 22.25
N GLY A 179 -13.20 8.59 21.59
CA GLY A 179 -11.93 9.29 21.44
C GLY A 179 -11.10 9.37 22.73
N ALA A 180 -11.35 8.46 23.68
CA ALA A 180 -10.51 8.30 24.86
C ALA A 180 -9.41 7.26 24.59
N TRP A 181 -8.20 7.51 25.08
CA TRP A 181 -7.10 6.56 25.00
C TRP A 181 -7.43 5.32 25.84
N VAL A 182 -7.42 4.16 25.21
CA VAL A 182 -7.47 2.85 25.86
C VAL A 182 -6.06 2.29 26.00
N ILE A 183 -5.21 2.56 25.01
CA ILE A 183 -3.77 2.38 25.09
C ILE A 183 -3.13 3.74 24.86
N PRO A 184 -2.42 4.32 25.86
CA PRO A 184 -1.75 5.60 25.71
C PRO A 184 -0.70 5.59 24.59
N PRO A 185 -0.44 6.75 23.96
CA PRO A 185 0.56 6.87 22.93
C PRO A 185 1.96 6.62 23.51
N ARG A 186 2.62 5.58 23.02
CA ARG A 186 4.00 5.19 23.41
C ARG A 186 4.77 4.50 22.30
N TYR A 187 4.06 3.93 21.33
CA TYR A 187 4.60 3.01 20.35
C TYR A 187 4.99 3.75 19.08
N ASP A 188 5.95 3.19 18.34
CA ASP A 188 6.33 3.74 17.04
C ASP A 188 5.30 3.40 15.98
N TYR A 189 4.63 2.24 16.13
CA TYR A 189 3.56 1.85 15.24
C TYR A 189 2.59 0.86 15.89
N ILE A 190 1.30 0.94 15.53
CA ILE A 190 0.27 -0.05 15.87
C ILE A 190 -0.52 -0.37 14.61
N ASN A 191 -0.39 -1.61 14.14
CA ASN A 191 -1.09 -2.07 12.94
C ASN A 191 -2.62 -2.10 13.13
N THR A 192 -3.34 -1.90 12.03
CA THR A 192 -4.73 -2.31 11.94
C THR A 192 -4.83 -3.81 12.18
N PRO A 193 -5.91 -4.29 12.81
CA PRO A 193 -5.98 -5.68 13.21
C PRO A 193 -6.13 -6.57 11.97
N ASN A 194 -5.36 -7.64 11.92
CA ASN A 194 -5.48 -8.71 10.94
C ASN A 194 -5.79 -10.03 11.67
N HIS A 195 -6.81 -10.78 11.23
CA HIS A 195 -7.33 -11.96 11.96
C HIS A 195 -7.62 -11.70 13.45
N GLY A 196 -7.99 -10.47 13.81
CA GLY A 196 -8.23 -10.06 15.20
C GLY A 196 -6.99 -9.68 16.01
N TYR A 197 -5.79 -9.74 15.43
CA TYR A 197 -4.54 -9.42 16.12
C TYR A 197 -3.91 -8.13 15.60
N ARG A 198 -3.24 -7.39 16.48
CA ARG A 198 -2.50 -6.16 16.17
C ARG A 198 -1.04 -6.35 16.53
N THR A 199 -0.15 -6.20 15.56
CA THR A 199 1.28 -6.08 15.85
C THR A 199 1.60 -4.66 16.28
N ILE A 200 2.50 -4.54 17.25
CA ILE A 200 2.93 -3.28 17.87
C ILE A 200 4.44 -3.20 17.75
N LYS A 201 4.95 -2.05 17.30
CA LYS A 201 6.38 -1.76 17.18
C LYS A 201 6.83 -0.77 18.25
N LEU A 202 7.94 -1.06 18.92
CA LEU A 202 8.66 -0.15 19.81
C LEU A 202 10.16 -0.35 19.62
N GLY A 203 10.85 0.67 19.11
CA GLY A 203 12.21 0.54 18.60
C GLY A 203 12.26 -0.54 17.51
N ASP A 204 13.22 -1.45 17.63
CA ASP A 204 13.40 -2.57 16.71
C ASP A 204 12.66 -3.84 17.14
N GLN A 205 11.79 -3.74 18.15
CA GLN A 205 11.10 -4.88 18.71
C GLN A 205 9.59 -4.83 18.46
N TYR A 206 9.01 -6.01 18.35
CA TYR A 206 7.61 -6.24 18.07
C TYR A 206 6.95 -7.06 19.17
N GLY A 207 5.69 -6.73 19.43
CA GLY A 207 4.75 -7.51 20.22
C GLY A 207 3.40 -7.61 19.52
N MET A 208 2.47 -8.36 20.09
CA MET A 208 1.16 -8.60 19.51
C MET A 208 0.05 -8.62 20.55
N LEU A 209 -0.99 -7.83 20.30
CA LEU A 209 -2.24 -7.84 21.03
C LEU A 209 -3.31 -8.61 20.28
N ASP A 210 -4.23 -9.23 21.01
CA ASP A 210 -5.49 -9.73 20.46
C ASP A 210 -6.59 -8.64 20.40
N SER A 211 -7.79 -9.03 19.96
CA SER A 211 -8.94 -8.14 19.80
C SER A 211 -9.48 -7.60 21.14
N THR A 212 -9.15 -8.26 22.24
CA THR A 212 -9.47 -7.85 23.62
C THR A 212 -8.37 -7.01 24.24
N LEU A 213 -7.31 -6.70 23.49
CA LEU A 213 -6.13 -5.95 23.91
C LEU A 213 -5.28 -6.67 24.96
N ASN A 214 -5.35 -8.01 25.00
CA ASN A 214 -4.43 -8.83 25.79
C ASN A 214 -3.16 -9.13 25.00
N TRP A 215 -2.02 -9.17 25.70
CA TRP A 215 -0.74 -9.54 25.09
C TRP A 215 -0.69 -11.03 24.82
N ASN A 216 -0.67 -11.39 23.53
CA ASN A 216 -0.36 -12.75 23.12
C ASN A 216 1.15 -12.95 22.98
N PHE A 217 1.86 -11.92 22.52
CA PHE A 217 3.32 -11.87 22.48
C PHE A 217 3.77 -10.51 23.02
N LEU A 218 4.59 -10.52 24.08
CA LEU A 218 5.18 -9.28 24.61
C LEU A 218 6.16 -8.68 23.60
N ILE A 219 6.48 -7.40 23.77
CA ILE A 219 7.46 -6.72 22.92
C ILE A 219 8.86 -7.22 23.27
N ASN A 220 9.31 -8.26 22.57
CA ASN A 220 10.65 -8.84 22.69
C ASN A 220 11.05 -9.71 21.49
N TYR A 221 10.35 -9.57 20.36
CA TYR A 221 10.63 -10.25 19.10
C TYR A 221 11.23 -9.26 18.10
N ASP A 222 12.11 -9.73 17.24
CA ASP A 222 12.69 -8.91 16.17
C ASP A 222 11.64 -8.62 15.09
N PHE A 223 10.71 -9.57 14.88
CA PHE A 223 9.57 -9.39 14.00
C PHE A 223 8.45 -10.40 14.32
N ILE A 224 7.21 -9.98 14.06
CA ILE A 224 6.02 -10.83 14.14
C ILE A 224 5.20 -10.61 12.87
N ALA A 225 4.91 -11.69 12.14
CA ALA A 225 3.99 -11.67 11.01
C ALA A 225 2.80 -12.61 11.26
N ILE A 226 1.61 -12.12 10.95
CA ILE A 226 0.38 -12.94 10.95
C ILE A 226 0.29 -13.60 9.58
N ARG A 227 0.18 -14.93 9.56
CA ARG A 227 0.11 -15.79 8.36
C ARG A 227 -1.26 -16.47 8.29
N GLU A 228 -1.50 -17.22 7.22
CA GLU A 228 -2.76 -17.95 7.02
C GLU A 228 -2.95 -19.08 8.06
N ASP A 229 -1.86 -19.74 8.43
CA ASP A 229 -1.80 -20.90 9.32
C ASP A 229 -1.39 -20.56 10.76
N GLY A 230 -1.01 -19.31 11.03
CA GLY A 230 -0.72 -18.81 12.38
C GLY A 230 0.21 -17.60 12.40
N PHE A 231 1.36 -17.72 13.07
CA PHE A 231 2.27 -16.60 13.31
C PHE A 231 3.72 -16.98 12.99
N SER A 232 4.38 -16.18 12.15
CA SER A 232 5.84 -16.21 12.04
C SER A 232 6.44 -15.34 13.15
N LEU A 233 7.29 -15.95 13.98
CA LEU A 233 7.99 -15.28 15.07
C LEU A 233 9.48 -15.29 14.80
N SER A 234 10.06 -14.11 14.63
CA SER A 234 11.49 -13.93 14.39
C SER A 234 12.16 -13.42 15.66
N LYS A 235 13.25 -14.08 16.07
CA LYS A 235 14.05 -13.71 17.25
C LYS A 235 15.48 -14.22 17.11
N GLU A 236 16.44 -13.34 17.36
CA GLU A 236 17.88 -13.63 17.39
C GLU A 236 18.36 -14.37 16.12
N GLY A 237 17.92 -13.88 14.96
CA GLY A 237 18.27 -14.41 13.65
C GLY A 237 17.70 -15.79 13.33
N SER A 238 16.66 -16.21 14.06
CA SER A 238 15.89 -17.44 13.80
C SER A 238 14.42 -17.08 13.62
N GLN A 239 13.70 -17.88 12.84
CA GLN A 239 12.25 -17.70 12.65
C GLN A 239 11.53 -19.04 12.68
N GLN A 240 10.44 -19.08 13.43
CA GLN A 240 9.54 -20.23 13.50
C GLN A 240 8.13 -19.84 13.08
N LEU A 241 7.40 -20.80 12.54
CA LEU A 241 5.97 -20.71 12.29
C LEU A 241 5.22 -21.51 13.34
N ILE A 242 4.36 -20.83 14.08
CA ILE A 242 3.50 -21.44 15.11
C ILE A 242 2.04 -21.31 14.70
N ALA A 243 1.22 -22.29 15.07
CA ALA A 243 -0.20 -22.29 14.75
C ALA A 243 -0.98 -21.23 15.52
N TRP A 244 -2.24 -21.01 15.12
CA TRP A 244 -3.19 -20.12 15.79
C TRP A 244 -3.40 -20.40 17.29
N ASP A 245 -3.21 -21.64 17.73
CA ASP A 245 -3.29 -22.04 19.14
C ASP A 245 -2.12 -21.51 20.00
N LYS A 246 -1.09 -20.93 19.36
CA LYS A 246 0.14 -20.38 19.94
C LYS A 246 1.03 -21.42 20.64
N LYS A 247 0.73 -22.71 20.49
CA LYS A 247 1.42 -23.83 21.16
C LYS A 247 2.07 -24.77 20.16
N THR A 248 1.38 -25.05 19.07
CA THR A 248 1.85 -25.99 18.05
C THR A 248 2.88 -25.30 17.16
N VAL A 249 4.08 -25.86 17.08
CA VAL A 249 5.10 -25.43 16.13
C VAL A 249 4.85 -26.13 14.80
N ILE A 250 4.40 -25.37 13.80
CA ILE A 250 4.18 -25.88 12.43
C ILE A 250 5.53 -26.08 11.75
N GLN A 251 6.42 -25.10 11.88
CA GLN A 251 7.76 -25.14 11.30
C GLN A 251 8.76 -24.52 12.28
N ALA A 252 9.65 -25.35 12.83
CA ALA A 252 10.64 -24.92 13.84
C ALA A 252 11.74 -24.03 13.26
N PHE A 253 12.00 -24.14 11.95
CA PHE A 253 12.95 -23.30 11.23
C PHE A 253 12.38 -22.89 9.87
N SER A 254 12.21 -21.59 9.69
CA SER A 254 11.66 -20.94 8.50
C SER A 254 12.47 -19.69 8.16
N TYR A 255 12.29 -19.19 6.95
CA TYR A 255 12.95 -17.99 6.45
C TYR A 255 12.08 -17.34 5.38
N ASP A 256 12.25 -16.04 5.16
CA ASP A 256 11.45 -15.28 4.21
C ASP A 256 11.94 -15.41 2.77
N GLN A 257 13.25 -15.66 2.58
CA GLN A 257 13.88 -15.73 1.26
C GLN A 257 15.18 -16.53 1.33
N THR A 258 15.56 -17.13 0.20
CA THR A 258 16.89 -17.71 -0.03
C THR A 258 17.48 -17.24 -1.35
N ASN A 259 18.78 -17.01 -1.37
CA ASN A 259 19.56 -16.70 -2.57
C ASN A 259 20.79 -17.63 -2.61
N LEU A 260 21.02 -18.33 -3.72
CA LEU A 260 22.26 -19.08 -3.92
C LEU A 260 23.42 -18.08 -3.99
N LEU A 261 24.47 -18.30 -3.21
CA LEU A 261 25.63 -17.41 -3.24
C LEU A 261 26.47 -17.69 -4.48
N GLU A 262 26.99 -16.61 -5.07
CA GLU A 262 27.91 -16.66 -6.21
C GLU A 262 29.12 -15.78 -5.88
N TYR A 263 30.28 -16.14 -6.40
CA TYR A 263 31.53 -15.41 -6.18
C TYR A 263 32.33 -15.32 -7.47
N ASP A 264 33.17 -14.29 -7.58
CA ASP A 264 34.06 -14.08 -8.71
C ASP A 264 35.09 -15.23 -8.80
N SER A 265 35.15 -15.90 -9.95
CA SER A 265 36.08 -17.00 -10.19
C SER A 265 37.53 -16.55 -10.35
N GLY A 266 37.78 -15.25 -10.53
CA GLY A 266 39.06 -14.68 -10.93
C GLY A 266 39.34 -14.81 -12.43
N ASN A 267 38.39 -15.33 -13.21
CA ASN A 267 38.49 -15.44 -14.67
C ASN A 267 37.57 -14.44 -15.36
N VAL A 268 37.88 -14.12 -16.61
CA VAL A 268 37.05 -13.25 -17.47
C VAL A 268 36.61 -13.99 -18.73
N ASP A 269 35.46 -13.61 -19.29
CA ASP A 269 34.96 -14.12 -20.57
C ASP A 269 35.69 -13.46 -21.77
N GLU A 270 35.29 -13.85 -23.00
CA GLU A 270 35.88 -13.34 -24.24
C GLU A 270 35.71 -11.81 -24.41
N ASP A 271 34.71 -11.22 -23.74
CA ASP A 271 34.41 -9.79 -23.75
C ASP A 271 35.08 -9.04 -22.57
N GLY A 272 35.79 -9.75 -21.69
CA GLY A 272 36.50 -9.20 -20.54
C GLY A 272 35.64 -9.02 -19.27
N ASN A 273 34.43 -9.59 -19.23
CA ASN A 273 33.58 -9.53 -18.04
C ASN A 273 33.95 -10.63 -17.03
N ALA A 274 33.87 -10.33 -15.74
CA ALA A 274 34.16 -11.30 -14.67
C ALA A 274 33.17 -12.47 -14.69
N ILE A 275 33.71 -13.68 -14.61
CA ILE A 275 32.93 -14.93 -14.57
C ILE A 275 32.63 -15.28 -13.11
N TYR A 276 31.34 -15.35 -12.78
CA TYR A 276 30.86 -15.75 -11.46
C TYR A 276 30.57 -17.25 -11.40
N VAL A 277 30.92 -17.86 -10.27
CA VAL A 277 30.72 -19.29 -10.01
C VAL A 277 29.80 -19.46 -8.81
N LYS A 278 28.92 -20.45 -8.91
CA LYS A 278 27.99 -20.83 -7.85
C LYS A 278 28.72 -21.45 -6.66
N SER A 279 28.36 -21.00 -5.47
CA SER A 279 28.82 -21.56 -4.22
C SER A 279 27.98 -22.75 -3.79
N ASP A 280 28.53 -23.59 -2.91
CA ASP A 280 27.79 -24.63 -2.18
C ASP A 280 26.90 -24.05 -1.06
N PHE A 281 26.90 -22.73 -0.85
CA PHE A 281 26.23 -22.07 0.27
C PHE A 281 25.08 -21.18 -0.19
N ILE A 282 24.07 -21.07 0.65
CA ILE A 282 22.83 -20.34 0.37
C ILE A 282 22.67 -19.26 1.43
N ALA A 283 22.53 -18.00 1.01
CA ALA A 283 22.11 -16.94 1.91
C ALA A 283 20.60 -17.08 2.17
N TYR A 284 20.19 -17.00 3.43
CA TYR A 284 18.77 -17.02 3.81
C TYR A 284 18.43 -15.76 4.62
N ARG A 285 17.19 -15.28 4.49
CA ARG A 285 16.71 -14.06 5.16
C ARG A 285 15.71 -14.37 6.25
N VAL A 286 15.89 -13.75 7.42
CA VAL A 286 14.90 -13.66 8.49
C VAL A 286 14.61 -12.19 8.74
N HIS A 287 13.37 -11.75 8.46
CA HIS A 287 13.00 -10.35 8.45
C HIS A 287 13.92 -9.51 7.54
N THR A 288 14.77 -8.67 8.12
CA THR A 288 15.72 -7.79 7.41
C THR A 288 17.13 -8.34 7.36
N HIS A 289 17.44 -9.40 8.10
CA HIS A 289 18.80 -9.89 8.28
C HIS A 289 19.04 -11.19 7.51
N TRP A 290 20.30 -11.39 7.11
CA TRP A 290 20.78 -12.50 6.32
C TRP A 290 21.72 -13.40 7.12
N GLY A 291 21.61 -14.70 6.87
CA GLY A 291 22.48 -15.73 7.38
C GLY A 291 22.91 -16.67 6.26
N ILE A 292 23.64 -17.74 6.60
CA ILE A 292 24.17 -18.70 5.64
C ILE A 292 23.71 -20.11 6.00
N LEU A 293 23.23 -20.84 5.01
CA LEU A 293 23.00 -22.28 5.03
C LEU A 293 24.11 -22.99 4.25
N ASP A 294 24.45 -24.21 4.68
CA ASP A 294 25.20 -25.14 3.84
C ASP A 294 24.31 -25.73 2.72
N LYS A 295 24.92 -26.49 1.81
CA LYS A 295 24.23 -27.17 0.71
C LYS A 295 23.10 -28.12 1.11
N ASN A 296 23.07 -28.55 2.38
CA ASN A 296 22.04 -29.43 2.92
C ASN A 296 20.94 -28.64 3.67
N GLY A 297 21.02 -27.31 3.68
CA GLY A 297 20.06 -26.44 4.38
C GLY A 297 20.34 -26.28 5.87
N LYS A 298 21.49 -26.72 6.39
CA LYS A 298 21.86 -26.52 7.80
C LYS A 298 22.35 -25.09 8.01
N VAL A 299 21.86 -24.44 9.05
CA VAL A 299 22.34 -23.11 9.47
C VAL A 299 23.82 -23.16 9.84
N LEU A 300 24.64 -22.48 9.05
CA LEU A 300 26.05 -22.23 9.32
C LEU A 300 26.22 -20.92 10.09
N VAL A 301 25.52 -19.88 9.62
CA VAL A 301 25.58 -18.52 10.17
C VAL A 301 24.15 -18.05 10.41
N LYS A 302 23.87 -17.56 11.62
CA LYS A 302 22.55 -17.01 11.97
C LYS A 302 22.24 -15.75 11.15
N ALA A 303 20.95 -15.51 10.91
CA ALA A 303 20.51 -14.36 10.15
C ALA A 303 20.54 -13.07 11.01
N ILE A 304 21.73 -12.53 11.22
CA ILE A 304 21.98 -11.32 12.03
C ILE A 304 22.73 -10.22 11.26
N TYR A 305 22.99 -10.43 9.96
CA TYR A 305 23.78 -9.54 9.13
C TYR A 305 22.90 -8.75 8.18
N ASP A 306 23.25 -7.50 7.88
CA ASP A 306 22.49 -6.68 6.93
C ASP A 306 22.64 -7.22 5.50
N GLN A 307 23.81 -7.78 5.19
CA GLN A 307 24.14 -8.40 3.90
C GLN A 307 25.14 -9.52 4.08
N VAL A 308 25.11 -10.47 3.14
CA VAL A 308 26.09 -11.57 3.04
C VAL A 308 26.48 -11.76 1.58
N LEU A 309 27.79 -11.78 1.33
CA LEU A 309 28.40 -11.99 0.02
C LEU A 309 29.41 -13.14 0.10
N ALA A 310 29.51 -13.96 -0.95
CA ALA A 310 30.60 -14.93 -1.05
C ALA A 310 31.84 -14.29 -1.68
N LEU A 311 32.98 -14.43 -1.01
CA LEU A 311 34.30 -14.03 -1.52
C LEU A 311 35.01 -15.22 -2.21
N SER A 312 34.71 -16.43 -1.76
CA SER A 312 35.10 -17.69 -2.39
C SER A 312 34.11 -18.78 -1.96
N ASN A 313 34.29 -20.02 -2.43
CA ASN A 313 33.47 -21.14 -1.91
C ASN A 313 33.70 -21.44 -0.42
N THR A 314 34.65 -20.77 0.25
CA THR A 314 34.95 -21.01 1.67
C THR A 314 35.00 -19.76 2.54
N LEU A 315 34.78 -18.58 1.96
CA LEU A 315 34.89 -17.29 2.65
C LEU A 315 33.73 -16.39 2.27
N PHE A 316 33.16 -15.73 3.27
CA PHE A 316 32.00 -14.84 3.13
C PHE A 316 32.31 -13.49 3.77
N SER A 317 31.86 -12.42 3.14
CA SER A 317 31.85 -11.08 3.70
C SER A 317 30.45 -10.78 4.22
N CYS A 318 30.32 -10.47 5.51
CA CYS A 318 29.05 -10.23 6.16
C CYS A 318 29.01 -8.82 6.74
N GLN A 319 27.95 -8.07 6.49
CA GLN A 319 27.80 -6.69 6.90
C GLN A 319 27.04 -6.56 8.23
N ILE A 320 27.52 -5.69 9.12
CA ILE A 320 26.80 -5.23 10.33
C ILE A 320 26.95 -3.71 10.43
N GLY A 321 25.86 -2.99 10.17
CA GLY A 321 25.88 -1.53 9.99
C GLY A 321 26.84 -1.15 8.87
N ASP A 322 27.79 -0.26 9.19
CA ASP A 322 28.81 0.18 8.23
C ASP A 322 30.04 -0.75 8.17
N ASN A 323 30.09 -1.77 9.02
CA ASN A 323 31.25 -2.65 9.15
C ASN A 323 31.06 -3.95 8.36
N TRP A 324 32.17 -4.49 7.86
CA TRP A 324 32.22 -5.79 7.21
C TRP A 324 33.12 -6.73 7.99
N ILE A 325 32.67 -7.97 8.17
CA ILE A 325 33.44 -9.04 8.80
C ILE A 325 33.57 -10.22 7.86
N THR A 326 34.71 -10.91 7.91
CA THR A 326 34.94 -12.12 7.12
C THR A 326 34.59 -13.35 7.95
N VAL A 327 33.83 -14.27 7.38
CA VAL A 327 33.42 -15.53 8.00
C VAL A 327 33.83 -16.69 7.10
N ASN A 328 34.38 -17.77 7.68
CA ASN A 328 34.73 -18.97 6.91
C ASN A 328 33.55 -19.94 6.72
N SER A 329 33.77 -20.99 5.92
CA SER A 329 32.84 -22.11 5.71
C SER A 329 32.50 -22.93 6.96
N LYS A 330 33.11 -22.65 8.11
CA LYS A 330 32.74 -23.22 9.42
C LYS A 330 31.93 -22.25 10.28
N GLY A 331 31.59 -21.06 9.77
CA GLY A 331 30.84 -20.03 10.48
C GLY A 331 31.67 -19.24 11.50
N SER A 332 33.00 -19.37 11.48
CA SER A 332 33.90 -18.64 12.37
C SER A 332 34.34 -17.32 11.74
N ILE A 333 34.34 -16.25 12.54
CA ILE A 333 34.91 -14.95 12.14
C ILE A 333 36.42 -15.10 11.95
N ILE A 334 36.94 -14.53 10.87
CA ILE A 334 38.37 -14.46 10.57
C ILE A 334 38.79 -12.99 10.75
N HIS A 335 39.83 -12.79 11.57
CA HIS A 335 40.43 -11.48 11.84
C HIS A 335 41.54 -11.15 10.86
#